data_AF-A0A520DUG8-F1
#
_entry.id   AF-A0A520DUG8-F1
#
_cell.length_a   1.000
_cell.length_b   1.000
_cell.length_c   1.000
_cell.angle_alpha   90.00
_cell.angle_beta   90.00
_cell.angle_gamma   90.00
#
_symmetry.space_group_name_H-M   'P 1'
#
loop_
_entity.id
_entity.type
_entity.pdbx_description
1 polymer ?
#
loop_
_entity_poly.entity_id
_entity_poly.type
_entity_poly.pdbx_seq_one_letter_code
_entity_poly.pdbx_strand_id
1 'polypeptide(L)'
;MAAQHSHSAPETAPLVQTLQKTKAVADEVQRAADNLSVVSTVLEQELPNEVQAGDVAQAVAQTGQLEKKLAKSAEKLVQANEALGKEIDRRLELTLERDQMQARNEALEAALREQRATD
;
A
#
# COMPACT_ATOMS: atom_id res chain seq x y z
N MET A 1 28.96 -27.04 10.89
CA MET A 1 28.48 -25.64 10.87
C MET A 1 26.97 -25.70 10.75
N ALA A 2 26.26 -25.40 11.83
CA ALA A 2 24.83 -25.68 11.97
C ALA A 2 23.99 -24.41 11.84
N ALA A 3 22.89 -24.56 11.09
CA ALA A 3 21.61 -23.86 11.17
C ALA A 3 21.62 -22.32 11.29
N GLN A 4 21.48 -21.65 10.14
CA GLN A 4 20.93 -20.29 10.08
C GLN A 4 19.90 -20.21 8.95
N HIS A 5 18.81 -20.98 9.06
CA HIS A 5 17.61 -20.78 8.24
C HIS A 5 16.45 -20.38 9.15
N SER A 6 16.60 -19.24 9.82
CA SER A 6 15.55 -18.60 10.63
C SER A 6 15.33 -17.17 10.13
N HIS A 7 15.02 -16.98 8.85
CA HIS A 7 14.82 -15.63 8.28
C HIS A 7 13.48 -15.45 7.53
N SER A 8 12.54 -16.38 7.63
CA SER A 8 11.35 -16.41 6.77
C SER A 8 10.24 -15.41 7.16
N ALA A 9 9.90 -15.31 8.45
CA ALA A 9 8.80 -14.45 8.92
C ALA A 9 9.12 -12.93 9.06
N PRO A 10 10.36 -12.47 9.34
CA PRO A 10 10.60 -11.05 9.63
C PRO A 10 10.69 -10.15 8.39
N GLU A 11 10.84 -10.68 7.16
CA GLU A 11 11.09 -9.85 5.98
C GLU A 11 9.87 -9.07 5.47
N THR A 12 8.65 -9.56 5.70
CA THR A 12 7.43 -8.88 5.23
C THR A 12 6.87 -7.87 6.23
N ALA A 13 7.27 -7.93 7.51
CA ALA A 13 6.76 -7.04 8.55
C ALA A 13 6.98 -5.54 8.25
N PRO A 14 8.16 -5.09 7.76
CA PRO A 14 8.35 -3.70 7.33
C PRO A 14 7.46 -3.29 6.15
N LEU A 15 7.18 -4.21 5.22
CA LEU A 15 6.31 -3.97 4.08
C LEU A 15 4.84 -3.84 4.50
N VAL A 16 4.40 -4.70 5.43
CA VAL A 16 3.05 -4.60 6.03
C VAL A 16 2.87 -3.27 6.77
N GLN A 17 3.88 -2.85 7.55
CA GLN A 17 3.83 -1.55 8.21
C GLN A 17 3.79 -0.40 7.20
N THR A 18 4.55 -0.50 6.11
CA THR A 18 4.55 0.50 5.04
C THR A 18 3.17 0.58 4.39
N LEU A 19 2.56 -0.57 4.07
CA LEU A 19 1.21 -0.64 3.52
C LEU A 19 0.17 -0.01 4.44
N GLN A 20 0.26 -0.21 5.75
CA GLN A 20 -0.64 0.42 6.71
C GLN A 20 -0.49 1.94 6.72
N LYS A 21 0.75 2.44 6.71
CA LYS A 21 1.03 3.88 6.65
C LYS A 21 0.51 4.49 5.35
N THR A 22 0.74 3.85 4.21
CA THR A 22 0.30 4.37 2.91
C THR A 22 -1.22 4.30 2.73
N LYS A 23 -1.90 3.34 3.37
CA LYS A 23 -3.37 3.34 3.48
C LYS A 23 -3.89 4.53 4.28
N ALA A 24 -3.31 4.79 5.45
CA ALA A 24 -3.69 5.94 6.26
C ALA A 24 -3.51 7.27 5.52
N VAL A 25 -2.41 7.43 4.77
CA VAL A 25 -2.17 8.61 3.93
C VAL A 25 -3.19 8.70 2.80
N ALA A 26 -3.55 7.60 2.14
CA ALA A 26 -4.58 7.61 1.10
C ALA A 26 -5.93 8.10 1.65
N ASP A 27 -6.33 7.61 2.83
CA ASP A 27 -7.57 8.02 3.50
C ASP A 27 -7.54 9.51 3.90
N GLU A 28 -6.40 10.00 4.39
CA GLU A 28 -6.22 11.41 4.74
C GLU A 28 -6.32 12.32 3.52
N VAL A 29 -5.67 11.94 2.41
CA VAL A 29 -5.73 12.68 1.14
C VAL A 29 -7.14 12.68 0.57
N GLN A 30 -7.87 11.56 0.66
CA GLN A 30 -9.27 11.50 0.22
C GLN A 30 -10.15 12.44 1.05
N ARG A 31 -10.05 12.40 2.39
CA ARG A 31 -10.80 13.32 3.26
C ARG A 31 -10.50 14.78 2.97
N ALA A 32 -9.24 15.11 2.69
CA ALA A 32 -8.84 16.46 2.31
C ALA A 32 -9.48 16.89 0.98
N ALA A 33 -9.56 15.98 0.00
CA ALA A 33 -10.26 16.24 -1.27
C ALA A 33 -11.76 16.46 -1.05
N ASP A 34 -12.41 15.60 -0.26
CA ASP A 34 -13.84 15.71 0.03
C ASP A 34 -14.17 17.03 0.74
N ASN A 35 -13.37 17.41 1.75
CA ASN A 35 -13.53 18.67 2.46
C ASN A 35 -13.33 19.88 1.53
N LEU A 36 -12.32 19.83 0.65
CA LEU A 36 -12.08 20.91 -0.32
C LEU A 36 -13.23 21.04 -1.32
N SER A 37 -13.82 19.92 -1.74
CA SER A 37 -14.98 19.88 -2.61
C SER A 37 -16.19 20.59 -2.01
N VAL A 38 -16.48 20.30 -0.73
CA VAL A 38 -17.57 20.97 0.01
C VAL A 38 -17.31 22.47 0.10
N VAL A 39 -16.10 22.87 0.49
CA VAL A 39 -15.75 24.30 0.61
C VAL A 39 -15.84 25.01 -0.74
N SER A 40 -15.29 24.42 -1.80
CA SER A 40 -15.35 25.00 -3.16
C SER A 40 -16.80 25.16 -3.62
N THR A 41 -17.64 24.15 -3.40
CA THR A 41 -19.07 24.20 -3.74
C THR A 41 -19.80 25.32 -3.00
N VAL A 42 -19.55 25.48 -1.69
CA VAL A 42 -20.15 26.57 -0.91
C VAL A 42 -19.69 27.93 -1.40
N LEU A 43 -18.39 28.10 -1.71
CA LEU A 43 -17.88 29.36 -2.25
C LEU A 43 -18.47 29.69 -3.64
N GLU A 44 -18.67 28.69 -4.49
CA GLU A 44 -19.32 28.86 -5.80
C GLU A 44 -20.81 29.26 -5.68
N GLN A 45 -21.52 28.74 -4.67
CA GLN A 45 -22.95 28.99 -4.50
C GLN A 45 -23.27 30.27 -3.71
N GLU A 46 -22.48 30.58 -2.70
CA GLU A 46 -22.79 31.62 -1.71
C GLU A 46 -22.06 32.96 -1.96
N LEU A 47 -21.06 33.00 -2.85
CA LEU A 47 -20.39 34.26 -3.19
C LEU A 47 -21.23 35.09 -4.18
N PRO A 48 -21.54 36.35 -3.85
CA PRO A 48 -22.22 37.26 -4.76
C PRO A 48 -21.43 37.48 -6.06
N ASN A 49 -22.13 37.73 -7.16
CA ASN A 49 -21.53 37.94 -8.49
C ASN A 49 -20.51 39.09 -8.51
N GLU A 50 -20.68 40.10 -7.66
CA GLU A 50 -19.73 41.23 -7.58
C GLU A 50 -18.39 40.81 -6.95
N VAL A 51 -18.39 39.77 -6.10
CA VAL A 51 -17.21 39.21 -5.44
C VAL A 51 -16.62 38.06 -6.25
N GLN A 52 -17.43 37.34 -7.03
CA GLN A 52 -17.01 36.32 -8.00
C GLN A 52 -16.40 36.91 -9.29
N ALA A 53 -15.66 38.00 -9.19
CA ALA A 53 -14.98 38.63 -10.32
C ALA A 53 -13.47 38.68 -10.11
N GLY A 54 -12.72 38.63 -11.20
CA GLY A 54 -11.25 38.76 -11.19
C GLY A 54 -10.54 37.65 -10.41
N ASP A 55 -9.66 38.05 -9.48
CA ASP A 55 -8.76 37.15 -8.77
C ASP A 55 -9.49 36.09 -7.93
N VAL A 56 -10.67 36.42 -7.39
CA VAL A 56 -11.48 35.47 -6.59
C VAL A 56 -12.03 34.36 -7.48
N ALA A 57 -12.58 34.69 -8.65
CA ALA A 57 -13.07 33.70 -9.61
C ALA A 57 -11.93 32.78 -10.10
N GLN A 58 -10.74 33.35 -10.32
CA GLN A 58 -9.56 32.57 -10.68
C GLN A 58 -9.13 31.64 -9.55
N ALA A 59 -9.13 32.11 -8.29
CA ALA A 59 -8.78 31.29 -7.13
C ALA A 59 -9.76 30.12 -6.91
N VAL A 60 -11.06 30.35 -7.09
CA VAL A 60 -12.08 29.30 -7.05
C VAL A 60 -11.86 28.27 -8.15
N ALA A 61 -11.63 28.71 -9.39
CA ALA A 61 -11.35 27.80 -10.50
C ALA A 61 -10.05 26.99 -10.30
N GLN A 62 -9.01 27.59 -9.75
CA GLN A 62 -7.76 26.90 -9.39
C GLN A 62 -7.99 25.88 -8.27
N THR A 63 -8.83 26.20 -7.30
CA THR A 63 -9.22 25.30 -6.21
C THR A 63 -9.91 24.04 -6.75
N GLY A 64 -10.86 24.19 -7.67
CA GLY A 64 -11.50 23.04 -8.33
C GLY A 64 -10.53 22.18 -9.16
N GLN A 65 -9.47 22.77 -9.75
CA GLN A 65 -8.41 21.98 -10.39
C GLN A 65 -7.55 21.22 -9.38
N LEU A 66 -7.24 21.82 -8.23
CA LEU A 66 -6.50 21.18 -7.15
C LEU A 66 -7.28 20.03 -6.54
N GLU A 67 -8.59 20.20 -6.31
CA GLU A 67 -9.50 19.15 -5.86
C GLU A 67 -9.44 17.92 -6.77
N LYS A 68 -9.60 18.11 -8.09
CA LYS A 68 -9.50 17.01 -9.07
C LYS A 68 -8.15 16.31 -9.03
N LYS A 69 -7.05 17.06 -8.87
CA LYS A 69 -5.71 16.47 -8.73
C LYS A 69 -5.55 15.71 -7.42
N LEU A 70 -6.15 16.18 -6.34
CA LEU A 70 -6.09 15.56 -5.02
C LEU A 70 -6.88 14.25 -5.00
N ALA A 71 -8.12 14.26 -5.52
CA ALA A 71 -8.93 13.06 -5.68
C ALA A 71 -8.22 12.00 -6.54
N LYS A 72 -7.64 12.40 -7.69
CA LYS A 72 -6.85 11.49 -8.53
C LYS A 72 -5.60 10.95 -7.83
N SER A 73 -5.00 11.73 -6.94
CA SER A 73 -3.85 11.29 -6.14
C SER A 73 -4.28 10.25 -5.10
N ALA A 74 -5.43 10.45 -4.46
CA ALA A 74 -6.03 9.46 -3.55
C ALA A 74 -6.29 8.13 -4.27
N GLU A 75 -6.93 8.16 -5.46
CA GLU A 75 -7.17 6.95 -6.26
C GLU A 75 -5.86 6.20 -6.59
N LYS A 76 -4.83 6.93 -7.03
CA LYS A 76 -3.53 6.32 -7.34
C LYS A 76 -2.88 5.69 -6.11
N LEU A 77 -3.03 6.31 -4.94
CA LEU A 77 -2.53 5.73 -3.69
C LEU A 77 -3.29 4.46 -3.32
N VAL A 78 -4.61 4.41 -3.52
CA VAL A 78 -5.41 3.19 -3.33
C VAL A 78 -4.91 2.07 -4.25
N GLN A 79 -4.74 2.35 -5.55
CA GLN A 79 -4.21 1.38 -6.51
C GLN A 79 -2.81 0.88 -6.13
N ALA A 80 -1.92 1.76 -5.68
CA ALA A 80 -0.59 1.40 -5.21
C ALA A 80 -0.65 0.51 -3.96
N ASN A 81 -1.56 0.81 -3.03
CA ASN A 81 -1.77 0.01 -1.82
C ASN A 81 -2.30 -1.39 -2.15
N GLU A 82 -3.20 -1.51 -3.12
CA GLU A 82 -3.69 -2.81 -3.59
C GLU A 82 -2.58 -3.64 -4.23
N ALA A 83 -1.76 -3.02 -5.08
CA ALA A 83 -0.62 -3.69 -5.71
C ALA A 83 0.41 -4.14 -4.68
N LEU A 84 0.74 -3.30 -3.69
CA LEU A 84 1.65 -3.64 -2.60
C LEU A 84 1.09 -4.77 -1.73
N GLY A 85 -0.22 -4.76 -1.44
CA GLY A 85 -0.88 -5.85 -0.71
C GLY A 85 -0.72 -7.20 -1.42
N LYS A 86 -1.03 -7.26 -2.72
CA LYS A 86 -0.87 -8.47 -3.54
C LYS A 86 0.57 -8.99 -3.55
N GLU A 87 1.55 -8.10 -3.62
CA GLU A 87 2.97 -8.47 -3.60
C GLU A 87 3.39 -9.03 -2.23
N ILE A 88 2.90 -8.46 -1.13
CA ILE A 88 3.15 -9.00 0.22
C ILE A 88 2.57 -10.41 0.34
N ASP A 89 1.32 -10.61 -0.07
CA ASP A 89 0.66 -11.91 -0.03
C ASP A 89 1.46 -12.93 -0.86
N ARG A 90 1.89 -12.54 -2.06
CA ARG A 90 2.70 -13.40 -2.92
C ARG A 90 4.03 -13.79 -2.29
N ARG A 91 4.70 -12.86 -1.61
CA ARG A 91 5.96 -13.16 -0.90
C ARG A 91 5.75 -14.13 0.25
N LEU A 92 4.65 -14.00 0.98
CA LEU A 92 4.31 -14.91 2.07
C LEU A 92 4.08 -16.33 1.54
N GLU A 93 3.32 -16.48 0.44
CA GLU A 93 3.12 -17.77 -0.22
C GLU A 93 4.44 -18.41 -0.64
N LEU A 94 5.29 -17.68 -1.37
CA LEU A 94 6.59 -18.18 -1.85
C LEU A 94 7.53 -18.56 -0.70
N THR A 95 7.49 -17.80 0.39
CA THR A 95 8.28 -18.07 1.59
C THR A 95 7.82 -19.38 2.24
N LEU A 96 6.50 -19.59 2.36
CA LEU A 96 5.94 -20.82 2.88
C LEU A 96 6.28 -22.03 2.00
N GLU A 97 6.14 -21.90 0.69
CA GLU A 97 6.51 -22.96 -0.26
C GLU A 97 7.99 -23.32 -0.15
N ARG A 98 8.87 -22.31 -0.12
CA ARG A 98 10.31 -22.51 0.07
C ARG A 98 10.61 -23.27 1.36
N ASP A 99 10.02 -22.86 2.48
CA ASP A 99 10.27 -23.47 3.78
C ASP A 99 9.80 -24.94 3.81
N GLN A 100 8.66 -25.24 3.19
CA GLN A 100 8.19 -26.61 3.03
C GLN A 100 9.13 -27.44 2.16
N MET A 101 9.65 -26.89 1.06
CA MET A 101 10.59 -27.60 0.20
C MET A 101 11.93 -27.84 0.90
N GLN A 102 12.44 -26.86 1.65
CA GLN A 102 13.67 -27.02 2.44
C GLN A 102 13.51 -28.13 3.48
N ALA A 103 12.42 -28.13 4.24
CA ALA A 103 12.15 -29.18 5.23
C ALA A 103 12.05 -30.57 4.59
N ARG A 104 11.42 -30.69 3.42
CA ARG A 104 11.34 -31.96 2.68
C ARG A 104 12.71 -32.44 2.22
N ASN A 105 13.53 -31.54 1.68
CA ASN A 105 14.88 -31.87 1.24
C ASN A 105 15.75 -32.31 2.42
N GLU A 106 15.70 -31.60 3.54
CA GLU A 106 16.41 -31.97 4.77
C GLU A 106 15.99 -33.34 5.30
N ALA A 107 14.68 -33.65 5.28
CA ALA A 107 14.16 -34.95 5.67
C ALA A 107 14.63 -36.07 4.74
N LEU A 108 14.64 -35.84 3.42
CA LEU A 108 15.13 -36.80 2.44
C LEU A 108 16.63 -37.07 2.62
N GLU A 109 17.43 -36.03 2.82
CA GLU A 109 18.86 -36.16 3.09
C GLU A 109 19.13 -36.93 4.38
N ALA A 110 18.35 -36.69 5.44
CA ALA A 110 18.47 -37.42 6.69
C ALA A 110 18.18 -38.91 6.51
N ALA A 111 17.10 -39.25 5.80
CA ALA A 111 16.74 -40.63 5.50
C ALA A 111 17.81 -41.35 4.66
N LEU A 112 18.38 -40.68 3.65
CA LEU A 112 19.47 -41.24 2.84
C LEU A 112 20.75 -41.46 3.65
N ARG A 113 21.05 -40.58 4.61
CA ARG A 113 22.19 -40.76 5.53
C ARG A 113 21.98 -41.95 6.46
N GLU A 114 20.77 -42.12 6.98
CA GLU A 114 20.41 -43.24 7.84
C GLU A 114 20.50 -44.57 7.09
N GLN A 115 19.95 -44.65 5.87
CA GLN A 115 20.01 -45.86 5.05
C GLN A 115 21.46 -46.31 4.77
N ARG A 116 22.34 -45.36 4.42
CA ARG A 116 23.78 -45.60 4.21
C ARG A 116 24.56 -45.99 5.47
N ALA A 117 24.02 -45.73 6.65
CA ALA A 117 24.64 -46.12 7.92
C ALA A 117 24.23 -47.54 8.37
N THR A 118 23.17 -48.09 7.76
CA THR A 118 22.65 -49.44 8.03
C THR A 118 23.09 -50.52 7.02
N ASP A 119 23.63 -50.11 5.87
CA ASP A 119 24.27 -50.99 4.86
C ASP A 119 25.78 -51.11 5.11
#